data_AF-A5E6R5-F1
#
_entry.id   AF-A5E6R5-F1
#
_cell.length_a   1.000
_cell.length_b   1.000
_cell.length_c   1.000
_cell.angle_alpha   90.00
_cell.angle_beta   90.00
_cell.angle_gamma   90.00
#
_symmetry.space_group_name_H-M   'P 1'
#
loop_
_entity.id
_entity.type
_entity.pdbx_description
1 polymer ?
#
loop_
_entity_poly.entity_id
_entity_poly.type
_entity_poly.pdbx_seq_one_letter_code
_entity_poly.pdbx_strand_id
1 'polypeptide(L)'
;MSLIAEQLPNSNAVGSIEITYPELYKDIKETESLAEYDEDEQLYAAMQSENIKNKYPTSTIPINLTNNGVLSIVVPLIKNIIAYNIFANELVTHLNLNKEWILLAPSNLNNGQTVNKLQLHNDNTDPVFQNVPVLQPPHTITGVSAALLSLLSLVDAPIATALVLDSEGQIGYEKSDNDAIVDVASILGIIFNLDHKNYVRKVSSNVRKFNGYSNLGMYI
;
A
#
# COMPACT_ATOMS: atom_id res chain seq x y z
N MET A 1 2.94 1.45 -6.40
CA MET A 1 2.19 2.39 -5.53
C MET A 1 3.08 3.50 -4.94
N SER A 2 4.22 3.19 -4.30
CA SER A 2 5.11 4.20 -3.67
C SER A 2 5.49 5.34 -4.62
N LEU A 3 5.76 5.00 -5.88
CA LEU A 3 6.10 5.94 -6.93
C LEU A 3 5.09 7.09 -7.07
N ILE A 4 3.80 6.82 -6.95
CA ILE A 4 2.74 7.83 -7.07
C ILE A 4 2.85 8.82 -5.90
N ALA A 5 2.96 8.30 -4.67
CA ALA A 5 3.09 9.11 -3.47
C ALA A 5 4.38 9.94 -3.44
N GLU A 6 5.50 9.37 -3.91
CA GLU A 6 6.81 10.04 -3.97
C GLU A 6 6.83 11.25 -4.92
N GLN A 7 5.94 11.30 -5.92
CA GLN A 7 5.87 12.44 -6.85
C GLN A 7 4.92 13.54 -6.39
N LEU A 8 4.24 13.39 -5.24
CA LEU A 8 3.39 14.43 -4.69
C LEU A 8 4.24 15.68 -4.32
N PRO A 9 3.80 16.90 -4.68
CA PRO A 9 4.58 18.10 -4.46
C PRO A 9 4.65 18.47 -2.98
N ASN A 10 5.83 18.95 -2.54
CA ASN A 10 6.06 19.52 -1.21
C ASN A 10 5.58 18.62 -0.06
N SER A 11 5.89 17.33 -0.17
CA SER A 11 5.57 16.31 0.82
C SER A 11 6.57 16.36 1.98
N ASN A 12 6.10 16.67 3.19
CA ASN A 12 6.91 16.68 4.41
C ASN A 12 6.47 15.56 5.36
N ALA A 13 7.42 14.90 6.03
CA ALA A 13 7.10 13.91 7.05
C ALA A 13 6.51 14.60 8.30
N VAL A 14 5.30 14.24 8.68
CA VAL A 14 4.58 14.79 9.85
C VAL A 14 4.44 13.80 11.01
N GLY A 15 4.78 12.54 10.77
CA GLY A 15 4.74 11.49 11.78
C GLY A 15 5.26 10.16 11.21
N SER A 16 5.15 9.11 12.02
CA SER A 16 5.54 7.76 11.63
C SER A 16 4.71 6.72 12.35
N ILE A 17 4.51 5.58 11.70
CA ILE A 17 3.89 4.38 12.28
C ILE A 17 4.98 3.34 12.45
N GLU A 18 5.11 2.79 13.65
CA GLU A 18 6.06 1.73 13.94
C GLU A 18 5.33 0.39 14.05
N ILE A 19 5.79 -0.61 13.31
CA ILE A 19 5.29 -2.00 13.40
C ILE A 19 6.38 -2.84 14.05
N THR A 20 6.06 -3.38 15.23
CA THR A 20 6.93 -4.26 16.02
C THR A 20 6.25 -5.60 16.29
N TYR A 21 7.04 -6.64 16.54
CA TYR A 21 6.54 -8.00 16.82
C TYR A 21 7.05 -8.50 18.18
N PRO A 22 6.65 -7.88 19.29
CA PRO A 22 7.29 -8.09 20.59
C PRO A 22 7.26 -9.56 21.05
N GLU A 23 6.15 -10.28 20.83
CA GLU A 23 6.02 -11.69 21.24
C GLU A 23 7.01 -12.60 20.51
N LEU A 24 7.23 -12.39 19.20
CA LEU A 24 8.23 -13.18 18.43
C LEU A 24 9.65 -12.97 18.94
N TYR A 25 9.94 -11.80 19.52
CA TYR A 25 11.24 -11.47 20.09
C TYR A 25 11.41 -11.94 21.55
N LYS A 26 10.31 -12.24 22.27
CA LYS A 26 10.39 -12.84 23.61
C LYS A 26 10.83 -14.30 23.54
N ASP A 27 10.20 -15.06 22.64
CA ASP A 27 10.53 -16.48 22.43
C ASP A 27 12.01 -16.69 22.09
N ILE A 28 12.58 -15.78 21.30
CA ILE A 28 14.02 -15.75 20.97
C ILE A 28 14.87 -15.56 22.23
N LYS A 29 14.54 -14.57 23.06
CA LYS A 29 15.33 -14.26 24.27
C LYS A 29 15.26 -15.38 25.29
N GLU A 30 14.12 -16.04 25.41
CA GLU A 30 13.95 -17.20 26.29
C GLU A 30 14.77 -18.40 25.78
N THR A 31 14.74 -18.67 24.47
CA THR A 31 15.52 -19.75 23.85
C THR A 31 17.03 -19.52 23.96
N GLU A 32 17.51 -18.30 23.69
CA GLU A 32 18.93 -17.92 23.88
C GLU A 32 19.37 -18.02 25.35
N SER A 33 18.47 -17.81 26.31
CA SER A 33 18.77 -17.90 27.75
C SER A 33 18.77 -19.34 28.29
N LEU A 34 18.10 -20.26 27.61
CA LEU A 34 17.94 -21.66 28.00
C LEU A 34 18.93 -22.61 27.31
N ALA A 35 19.54 -22.19 26.20
CA ALA A 35 20.61 -22.96 25.56
C ALA A 35 21.78 -23.09 26.56
N GLU A 36 22.04 -24.31 27.03
CA GLU A 36 23.26 -24.61 27.77
C GLU A 36 24.48 -24.26 26.89
N TYR A 37 25.69 -24.20 27.48
CA TYR A 37 26.93 -23.88 26.76
C TYR A 37 27.36 -25.01 25.78
N ASP A 38 26.43 -25.48 24.95
CA ASP A 38 26.68 -26.30 23.78
C ASP A 38 26.74 -25.39 22.55
N GLU A 39 27.92 -25.34 21.92
CA GLU A 39 28.20 -24.48 20.76
C GLU A 39 27.23 -24.77 19.60
N ASP A 40 26.80 -26.02 19.42
CA ASP A 40 25.89 -26.40 18.34
C ASP A 40 24.47 -25.86 18.59
N GLU A 41 23.96 -25.98 19.82
CA GLU A 41 22.64 -25.45 20.19
C GLU A 41 22.58 -23.92 20.10
N GLN A 42 23.66 -23.24 20.50
CA GLN A 42 23.78 -21.78 20.36
C GLN A 42 23.78 -21.34 18.89
N LEU A 43 24.45 -22.08 18.01
CA LEU A 43 24.43 -21.80 16.58
C LEU A 43 23.03 -21.93 15.98
N TYR A 44 22.29 -22.99 16.36
CA TYR A 44 20.91 -23.17 15.91
C TYR A 44 19.99 -22.07 16.42
N ALA A 45 20.09 -21.68 17.69
CA ALA A 45 19.30 -20.58 18.27
C ALA A 45 19.58 -19.25 17.56
N ALA A 46 20.85 -18.94 17.27
CA ALA A 46 21.25 -17.74 16.54
C ALA A 46 20.72 -17.72 15.10
N MET A 47 20.79 -18.85 14.38
CA MET A 47 20.23 -18.95 13.02
C MET A 47 18.71 -18.78 13.00
N GLN A 48 18.00 -19.31 14.01
CA GLN A 48 16.56 -19.12 14.13
C GLN A 48 16.20 -17.67 14.45
N SER A 49 16.94 -17.02 15.35
CA SER A 49 16.69 -15.63 15.72
C SER A 49 16.95 -14.68 14.55
N GLU A 50 18.00 -14.91 13.76
CA GLU A 50 18.29 -14.15 12.55
C GLU A 50 17.19 -14.36 11.48
N ASN A 51 16.73 -15.59 11.28
CA ASN A 51 15.63 -15.88 10.35
C ASN A 51 14.34 -15.16 10.73
N ILE A 52 13.99 -15.10 12.02
CA ILE A 52 12.81 -14.39 12.52
C ILE A 52 12.98 -12.87 12.33
N LYS A 53 14.14 -12.30 12.67
CA LYS A 53 14.46 -10.88 12.45
C LYS A 53 14.34 -10.48 10.98
N ASN A 54 14.85 -11.32 10.08
CA ASN A 54 14.78 -11.10 8.63
C ASN A 54 13.36 -11.30 8.07
N LYS A 55 12.55 -12.16 8.69
CA LYS A 55 11.16 -12.39 8.26
C LYS A 55 10.22 -11.31 8.78
N TYR A 56 10.40 -10.84 10.01
CA TYR A 56 9.52 -9.88 10.70
C TYR A 56 10.31 -8.69 11.25
N PRO A 57 10.93 -7.89 10.35
CA PRO A 57 11.69 -6.73 10.78
C PRO A 57 10.77 -5.70 11.45
N THR A 58 11.34 -4.96 12.40
CA THR A 58 10.69 -3.73 12.85
C THR A 58 10.68 -2.75 11.69
N SER A 59 9.52 -2.20 11.36
CA SER A 59 9.37 -1.30 10.22
C SER A 59 8.76 0.02 10.67
N THR A 60 9.38 1.11 10.22
CA THR A 60 8.89 2.47 10.44
C THR A 60 8.37 3.02 9.13
N ILE A 61 7.09 3.37 9.12
CA ILE A 61 6.38 3.87 7.95
C ILE A 61 6.18 5.37 8.13
N PRO A 62 6.79 6.24 7.32
CA PRO A 62 6.58 7.67 7.42
C PRO A 62 5.16 8.05 6.99
N ILE A 63 4.57 8.99 7.72
CA ILE A 63 3.33 9.68 7.34
C ILE A 63 3.73 11.01 6.75
N ASN A 64 3.35 11.24 5.50
CA ASN A 64 3.68 12.45 4.78
C ASN A 64 2.46 13.34 4.59
N LEU A 65 2.63 14.65 4.76
CA LEU A 65 1.60 15.65 4.48
C LEU A 65 2.10 16.59 3.39
N THR A 66 1.28 16.77 2.36
CA THR A 66 1.51 17.76 1.33
C THR A 66 0.94 19.11 1.76
N ASN A 67 1.48 20.21 1.20
CA ASN A 67 0.94 21.56 1.44
C ASN A 67 -0.54 21.71 1.02
N ASN A 68 -1.03 20.84 0.14
CA ASN A 68 -2.42 20.83 -0.32
C ASN A 68 -3.36 20.07 0.64
N GLY A 69 -2.86 19.61 1.80
CA GLY A 69 -3.67 18.92 2.81
C GLY A 69 -3.89 17.43 2.56
N VAL A 70 -3.19 16.84 1.58
CA VAL A 70 -3.21 15.39 1.32
C VAL A 70 -2.22 14.69 2.23
N LEU A 71 -2.73 13.79 3.07
CA LEU A 71 -1.94 12.90 3.92
C LEU A 71 -1.73 11.58 3.20
N SER A 72 -0.47 11.18 2.97
CA SER A 72 -0.11 9.97 2.26
C SER A 72 0.68 9.01 3.15
N ILE A 73 0.34 7.73 3.06
CA ILE A 73 0.98 6.63 3.79
C ILE A 73 1.29 5.54 2.77
N VAL A 74 2.58 5.21 2.64
CA VAL A 74 3.04 4.13 1.77
C VAL A 74 3.42 2.94 2.63
N VAL A 75 2.58 1.92 2.62
CA VAL A 75 2.78 0.74 3.45
C VAL A 75 3.68 -0.25 2.70
N PRO A 76 4.84 -0.65 3.25
CA PRO A 76 5.66 -1.70 2.67
C PRO A 76 4.94 -3.06 2.79
N LEU A 77 5.45 -4.07 2.10
CA LEU A 77 4.95 -5.44 2.25
C LEU A 77 5.13 -5.90 3.70
N ILE A 78 4.03 -6.22 4.38
CA ILE A 78 4.06 -6.80 5.72
C ILE A 78 3.82 -8.30 5.58
N LYS A 79 4.81 -9.12 5.93
CA LYS A 79 4.71 -10.59 5.78
C LYS A 79 3.64 -11.22 6.68
N ASN A 80 3.35 -10.58 7.82
CA ASN A 80 2.29 -11.03 8.72
C ASN A 80 0.93 -10.46 8.27
N ILE A 81 0.07 -11.30 7.70
CA ILE A 81 -1.25 -10.90 7.21
C ILE A 81 -2.15 -10.35 8.34
N ILE A 82 -1.99 -10.86 9.58
CA ILE A 82 -2.75 -10.36 10.74
C ILE A 82 -2.41 -8.88 11.01
N ALA A 83 -1.16 -8.50 10.78
CA ALA A 83 -0.73 -7.11 10.98
C ALA A 83 -1.44 -6.13 10.04
N TYR A 84 -1.98 -6.57 8.89
CA TYR A 84 -2.80 -5.71 8.04
C TYR A 84 -4.08 -5.24 8.75
N ASN A 85 -4.77 -6.14 9.45
CA ASN A 85 -6.00 -5.82 10.16
C ASN A 85 -5.73 -4.93 11.37
N ILE A 86 -4.66 -5.22 12.11
CA ILE A 86 -4.23 -4.39 13.25
C ILE A 86 -3.86 -2.99 12.76
N PHE A 87 -3.01 -2.91 11.73
CA PHE A 87 -2.59 -1.64 11.13
C PHE A 87 -3.78 -0.83 10.62
N ALA A 88 -4.72 -1.47 9.92
CA ALA A 88 -5.92 -0.82 9.43
C ALA A 88 -6.80 -0.29 10.59
N ASN A 89 -6.96 -1.07 11.67
CA ASN A 89 -7.71 -0.65 12.85
C ASN A 89 -7.09 0.57 13.53
N GLU A 90 -5.76 0.59 13.68
CA GLU A 90 -5.05 1.74 14.25
C GLU A 90 -5.21 2.99 13.40
N LEU A 91 -5.15 2.87 12.07
CA LEU A 91 -5.40 4.00 11.17
C LEU A 91 -6.82 4.55 11.30
N VAL A 92 -7.83 3.68 11.31
CA VAL A 92 -9.24 4.09 11.47
C VAL A 92 -9.48 4.74 12.84
N THR A 93 -8.79 4.28 13.88
CA THR A 93 -8.93 4.82 15.25
C THR A 93 -8.29 6.20 15.40
N HIS A 94 -7.12 6.42 14.78
CA HIS A 94 -6.34 7.63 14.98
C HIS A 94 -6.55 8.72 13.92
N LEU A 95 -7.01 8.36 12.71
CA LEU A 95 -7.24 9.33 11.64
C LEU A 95 -8.70 9.81 11.62
N ASN A 96 -8.90 11.01 11.07
CA ASN A 96 -10.21 11.64 11.02
C ASN A 96 -11.11 10.97 9.96
N LEU A 97 -12.15 10.28 10.44
CA LEU A 97 -13.12 9.57 9.60
C LEU A 97 -13.99 10.49 8.72
N ASN A 98 -14.10 11.77 9.06
CA ASN A 98 -14.85 12.75 8.26
C ASN A 98 -14.06 13.24 7.02
N LYS A 99 -12.85 12.73 6.79
CA LYS A 99 -12.05 13.01 5.61
C LYS A 99 -12.29 11.94 4.55
N GLU A 100 -12.02 12.27 3.30
CA GLU A 100 -12.07 11.33 2.19
C GLU A 100 -10.84 10.43 2.20
N TRP A 101 -11.08 9.12 2.04
CA TRP A 101 -10.05 8.10 1.99
C TRP A 101 -9.89 7.59 0.56
N ILE A 102 -8.69 7.75 -0.01
CA ILE A 102 -8.38 7.19 -1.32
C ILE A 102 -7.36 6.08 -1.12
N LEU A 103 -7.76 4.86 -1.47
CA LEU A 103 -6.94 3.68 -1.34
C LEU A 103 -6.48 3.23 -2.70
N LEU A 104 -5.22 2.82 -2.82
CA LEU A 104 -4.72 2.23 -4.04
C LEU A 104 -4.54 0.74 -3.80
N ALA A 105 -5.17 -0.10 -4.63
CA ALA A 105 -5.11 -1.55 -4.50
C ALA A 105 -4.71 -2.19 -5.84
N PRO A 106 -3.80 -3.17 -5.86
CA PRO A 106 -3.56 -3.98 -7.04
C PRO A 106 -4.70 -5.02 -7.21
N SER A 107 -5.07 -5.31 -8.45
CA SER A 107 -5.90 -6.46 -8.82
C SER A 107 -5.61 -6.86 -10.26
N ASN A 108 -5.76 -8.14 -10.58
CA ASN A 108 -5.70 -8.60 -11.96
C ASN A 108 -7.03 -8.23 -12.63
N LEU A 109 -7.02 -7.17 -13.44
CA LEU A 109 -8.19 -6.70 -14.17
C LEU A 109 -8.22 -7.31 -15.57
N ASN A 110 -9.42 -7.62 -16.06
CA ASN A 110 -9.60 -8.17 -17.40
C ASN A 110 -10.14 -7.08 -18.35
N ASN A 111 -10.17 -7.40 -19.65
CA ASN A 111 -10.82 -6.60 -20.70
C ASN A 111 -10.14 -5.25 -21.01
N GLY A 112 -8.82 -5.13 -20.78
CA GLY A 112 -8.05 -3.93 -21.13
C GLY A 112 -8.39 -2.70 -20.29
N GLN A 113 -8.96 -2.91 -19.09
CA GLN A 113 -9.21 -1.85 -18.12
C GLN A 113 -7.94 -1.62 -17.29
N THR A 114 -7.45 -0.39 -17.25
CA THR A 114 -6.26 -0.01 -16.48
C THR A 114 -6.58 0.29 -15.02
N VAL A 115 -7.75 0.91 -14.78
CA VAL A 115 -8.18 1.34 -13.44
C VAL A 115 -9.68 1.14 -13.26
N ASN A 116 -10.06 0.48 -12.17
CA ASN A 116 -11.44 0.39 -11.69
C ASN A 116 -11.58 1.07 -10.32
N LYS A 117 -12.81 1.39 -9.90
CA LYS A 117 -13.11 1.94 -8.58
C LYS A 117 -13.99 1.00 -7.76
N LEU A 118 -13.77 0.98 -6.45
CA LEU A 118 -14.65 0.38 -5.46
C LEU A 118 -14.94 1.43 -4.39
N GLN A 119 -16.18 1.91 -4.32
CA GLN A 119 -16.58 3.02 -3.45
C GLN A 119 -17.39 2.49 -2.25
N LEU A 120 -17.07 2.98 -1.06
CA LEU A 120 -17.91 2.84 0.13
C LEU A 120 -18.88 4.00 0.19
N HIS A 121 -20.16 3.66 0.24
CA HIS A 121 -21.29 4.60 0.16
C HIS A 121 -21.31 5.34 -1.19
N ASN A 122 -22.47 5.41 -1.85
CA ASN A 122 -22.59 5.97 -3.21
C ASN A 122 -22.47 7.51 -3.28
N ASP A 123 -21.93 8.14 -2.24
CA ASP A 123 -21.99 9.58 -2.00
C ASP A 123 -20.72 10.34 -2.44
N ASN A 124 -19.74 9.67 -3.05
CA ASN A 124 -18.60 10.39 -3.59
C ASN A 124 -19.00 11.13 -4.88
N THR A 125 -19.32 12.41 -4.73
CA THR A 125 -19.83 13.28 -5.79
C THR A 125 -18.77 13.79 -6.76
N ASP A 126 -17.48 13.45 -6.56
CA ASP A 126 -16.44 13.97 -7.46
C ASP A 126 -16.68 13.45 -8.90
N PRO A 127 -16.87 14.35 -9.88
CA PRO A 127 -17.16 13.98 -11.26
C PRO A 127 -16.04 13.15 -11.89
N VAL A 128 -14.80 13.22 -11.37
CA VAL A 128 -13.68 12.41 -11.87
C VAL A 128 -13.98 10.93 -11.69
N PHE A 129 -14.55 10.52 -10.54
CA PHE A 129 -14.87 9.12 -10.28
C PHE A 129 -16.03 8.62 -11.14
N GLN A 130 -16.88 9.48 -11.71
CA GLN A 130 -17.95 9.03 -12.61
C GLN A 130 -17.40 8.41 -13.91
N ASN A 131 -16.20 8.82 -14.32
CA ASN A 131 -15.53 8.30 -15.51
C ASN A 131 -14.72 7.03 -15.25
N VAL A 132 -14.55 6.62 -13.99
CA VAL A 132 -13.81 5.40 -13.62
C VAL A 132 -14.79 4.23 -13.50
N PRO A 133 -14.59 3.13 -14.26
CA PRO A 133 -15.45 1.95 -14.20
C PRO A 133 -15.53 1.36 -12.79
N VAL A 134 -16.72 0.89 -12.39
CA VAL A 134 -16.90 0.20 -11.10
C VAL A 134 -16.32 -1.21 -11.17
N LEU A 135 -15.58 -1.62 -10.14
CA LEU A 135 -15.04 -2.97 -10.00
C LEU A 135 -16.19 -3.99 -9.99
N GLN A 136 -16.19 -4.91 -10.95
CA GLN A 136 -17.20 -5.96 -11.07
C GLN A 136 -16.65 -7.32 -10.61
N PRO A 137 -17.49 -8.20 -10.04
CA PRO A 137 -17.13 -9.61 -9.87
C PRO A 137 -16.68 -10.24 -11.20
N PRO A 138 -15.69 -11.16 -11.20
CA PRO A 138 -15.08 -11.83 -10.05
C PRO A 138 -13.87 -11.10 -9.43
N HIS A 139 -13.57 -9.87 -9.86
CA HIS A 139 -12.38 -9.14 -9.40
C HIS A 139 -12.49 -8.73 -7.93
N THR A 140 -11.38 -8.82 -7.20
CA THR A 140 -11.30 -8.49 -5.77
C THR A 140 -10.03 -7.72 -5.46
N ILE A 141 -10.02 -7.03 -4.33
CA ILE A 141 -8.83 -6.39 -3.75
C ILE A 141 -8.40 -7.15 -2.51
N THR A 142 -7.10 -7.16 -2.21
CA THR A 142 -6.54 -7.81 -1.02
C THR A 142 -5.52 -6.91 -0.32
N GLY A 143 -4.91 -7.40 0.77
CA GLY A 143 -3.87 -6.69 1.51
C GLY A 143 -4.42 -5.55 2.38
N VAL A 144 -3.53 -4.58 2.68
CA VAL A 144 -3.82 -3.46 3.59
C VAL A 144 -5.00 -2.63 3.09
N SER A 145 -5.06 -2.33 1.79
CA SER A 145 -6.13 -1.52 1.20
C SER A 145 -7.50 -2.19 1.36
N ALA A 146 -7.56 -3.52 1.21
CA ALA A 146 -8.79 -4.27 1.43
C ALA A 146 -9.18 -4.34 2.92
N ALA A 147 -8.21 -4.56 3.81
CA ALA A 147 -8.44 -4.55 5.25
C ALA A 147 -9.00 -3.21 5.72
N LEU A 148 -8.42 -2.10 5.24
CA LEU A 148 -8.87 -0.76 5.59
C LEU A 148 -10.26 -0.45 5.01
N LEU A 149 -10.50 -0.79 3.74
CA LEU A 149 -11.82 -0.61 3.14
C LEU A 149 -12.88 -1.43 3.89
N SER A 150 -12.56 -2.66 4.28
CA SER A 150 -13.48 -3.51 5.05
C SER A 150 -13.77 -2.98 6.45
N LEU A 151 -12.83 -2.28 7.09
CA LEU A 151 -13.07 -1.66 8.40
C LEU A 151 -13.86 -0.36 8.25
N LEU A 152 -13.51 0.47 7.26
CA LEU A 152 -14.24 1.70 6.97
C LEU A 152 -15.70 1.42 6.58
N SER A 153 -16.00 0.26 5.97
CA SER A 153 -17.38 -0.11 5.62
C SER A 153 -18.25 -0.46 6.82
N LEU A 154 -17.66 -0.64 8.00
CA LEU A 154 -18.39 -0.91 9.24
C LEU A 154 -18.73 0.37 10.00
N VAL A 155 -18.31 1.54 9.50
CA VAL A 155 -18.56 2.85 10.10
C VAL A 155 -19.49 3.65 9.20
N ASP A 156 -20.48 4.32 9.78
CA ASP A 156 -21.56 5.02 9.03
C ASP A 156 -21.15 6.40 8.45
N ALA A 157 -19.87 6.76 8.46
CA ALA A 157 -19.42 8.13 8.16
C ALA A 157 -18.36 8.30 7.03
N PRO A 158 -17.39 7.39 6.83
CA PRO A 158 -16.26 7.68 5.95
C PRO A 158 -16.63 7.53 4.47
N ILE A 159 -16.26 8.54 3.69
CA ILE A 159 -16.23 8.46 2.23
C ILE A 159 -14.90 7.81 1.87
N ALA A 160 -14.96 6.57 1.34
CA ALA A 160 -13.76 5.87 0.90
C ALA A 160 -13.90 5.40 -0.55
N THR A 161 -12.86 5.58 -1.33
CA THR A 161 -12.78 5.08 -2.71
C THR A 161 -11.46 4.35 -2.89
N ALA A 162 -11.54 3.05 -3.18
CA ALA A 162 -10.41 2.28 -3.62
C ALA A 162 -10.28 2.38 -5.14
N LEU A 163 -9.17 2.93 -5.62
CA LEU A 163 -8.72 2.84 -7.00
C LEU A 163 -7.93 1.53 -7.17
N VAL A 164 -8.46 0.67 -8.02
CA VAL A 164 -7.94 -0.66 -8.29
C VAL A 164 -7.15 -0.60 -9.58
N LEU A 165 -5.85 -0.82 -9.48
CA LEU A 165 -4.92 -0.76 -10.60
C LEU A 165 -4.75 -2.16 -11.18
N ASP A 166 -4.79 -2.25 -12.51
CA ASP A 166 -4.44 -3.49 -13.18
C ASP A 166 -3.00 -3.89 -12.83
N SER A 167 -2.86 -5.10 -12.29
CA SER A 167 -1.63 -5.62 -11.74
C SER A 167 -1.60 -7.14 -11.84
N GLU A 168 -0.44 -7.67 -12.22
CA GLU A 168 -0.20 -9.11 -12.31
C GLU A 168 0.80 -9.58 -11.25
N GLY A 169 0.75 -10.85 -10.89
CA GLY A 169 1.72 -11.48 -9.99
C GLY A 169 1.11 -12.05 -8.72
N GLN A 170 1.98 -12.48 -7.81
CA GLN A 170 1.59 -13.01 -6.52
C GLN A 170 1.45 -11.89 -5.48
N ILE A 171 0.67 -12.14 -4.44
CA ILE A 171 0.43 -11.18 -3.35
C ILE A 171 1.76 -10.70 -2.75
N GLY A 172 1.97 -9.39 -2.72
CA GLY A 172 3.18 -8.73 -2.23
C GLY A 172 4.31 -8.58 -3.25
N TYR A 173 4.17 -9.15 -4.45
CA TYR A 173 5.10 -9.03 -5.57
C TYR A 173 4.37 -8.61 -6.85
N GLU A 174 3.24 -7.92 -6.70
CA GLU A 174 2.43 -7.49 -7.83
C GLU A 174 3.18 -6.45 -8.64
N LYS A 175 3.16 -6.64 -9.96
CA LYS A 175 3.63 -5.67 -10.94
C LYS A 175 2.41 -4.98 -11.52
N SER A 176 2.20 -3.73 -11.12
CA SER A 176 1.17 -2.89 -11.73
C SER A 176 1.56 -2.50 -13.15
N ASP A 177 0.56 -2.48 -14.02
CA ASP A 177 0.72 -1.99 -15.38
C ASP A 177 1.13 -0.50 -15.40
N ASN A 178 1.96 -0.14 -16.38
CA ASN A 178 2.47 1.22 -16.51
C ASN A 178 1.35 2.22 -16.77
N ASP A 179 0.40 1.85 -17.63
CA ASP A 179 -0.71 2.73 -18.01
C ASP A 179 -1.67 2.86 -16.82
N ALA A 180 -1.92 1.77 -16.09
CA ALA A 180 -2.64 1.82 -14.81
C ALA A 180 -2.04 2.82 -13.79
N ILE A 181 -0.72 2.85 -13.63
CA ILE A 181 -0.05 3.81 -12.73
C ILE A 181 -0.24 5.26 -13.22
N VAL A 182 -0.12 5.49 -14.54
CA VAL A 182 -0.25 6.82 -15.14
C VAL A 182 -1.70 7.32 -15.07
N ASP A 183 -2.68 6.45 -15.33
CA ASP A 183 -4.10 6.77 -15.29
C ASP A 183 -4.54 7.11 -13.86
N VAL A 184 -4.09 6.34 -12.86
CA VAL A 184 -4.32 6.71 -11.46
C VAL A 184 -3.66 8.04 -11.11
N ALA A 185 -2.44 8.29 -11.57
CA ALA A 185 -1.80 9.59 -11.33
C ALA A 185 -2.58 10.74 -11.99
N SER A 186 -3.18 10.51 -13.15
CA SER A 186 -4.06 11.49 -13.81
C SER A 186 -5.29 11.79 -12.95
N ILE A 187 -5.97 10.74 -12.45
CA ILE A 187 -7.14 10.85 -11.56
C ILE A 187 -6.77 11.63 -10.28
N LEU A 188 -5.72 11.21 -9.58
CA LEU A 188 -5.27 11.85 -8.33
C LEU A 188 -4.80 13.29 -8.55
N GLY A 189 -4.18 13.57 -9.71
CA GLY A 189 -3.75 14.92 -10.05
C GLY A 189 -4.91 15.90 -10.12
N ILE A 190 -6.09 15.45 -10.56
CA ILE A 190 -7.31 16.26 -10.59
C ILE A 190 -7.91 16.38 -9.18
N ILE A 191 -8.09 15.26 -8.48
CA ILE A 191 -8.72 15.23 -7.14
C ILE A 191 -7.94 16.07 -6.12
N PHE A 192 -6.61 15.99 -6.15
CA PHE A 192 -5.74 16.75 -5.24
C PHE A 192 -5.44 18.17 -5.72
N ASN A 193 -6.09 18.62 -6.80
CA ASN A 193 -5.91 19.93 -7.42
C ASN A 193 -4.43 20.29 -7.63
N LEU A 194 -3.68 19.34 -8.22
CA LEU A 194 -2.26 19.50 -8.51
C LEU A 194 -2.07 20.17 -9.88
N ASP A 195 -0.84 20.57 -10.17
CA ASP A 195 -0.42 20.84 -11.56
C ASP A 195 -0.42 19.50 -12.33
N HIS A 196 -1.60 19.15 -12.83
CA HIS A 196 -1.92 17.86 -13.45
C HIS A 196 -0.89 17.47 -14.51
N LYS A 197 -0.59 18.39 -15.44
CA LYS A 197 0.36 18.14 -16.53
C LYS A 197 1.76 17.83 -16.01
N ASN A 198 2.26 18.62 -15.05
CA ASN A 198 3.60 18.41 -14.51
C ASN A 198 3.68 17.16 -13.62
N TYR A 199 2.66 16.90 -12.81
CA TYR A 199 2.57 15.74 -11.95
C TYR A 199 2.54 14.43 -12.75
N VAL A 200 1.62 14.31 -13.72
CA VAL A 200 1.51 13.13 -14.59
C VAL A 200 2.80 12.91 -15.39
N ARG A 201 3.42 13.99 -15.90
CA ARG A 201 4.71 13.90 -16.60
C ARG A 201 5.82 13.33 -15.71
N LYS A 202 5.92 13.78 -14.46
CA LYS A 202 6.92 13.26 -13.49
C LYS A 202 6.70 11.78 -13.23
N VAL A 203 5.47 11.37 -12.92
CA VAL A 203 5.12 9.97 -12.69
C VAL A 203 5.46 9.13 -13.93
N SER A 204 4.96 9.51 -15.11
CA SER A 204 5.21 8.80 -16.37
C SER A 204 6.70 8.63 -16.68
N SER A 205 7.51 9.67 -16.43
CA SER A 205 8.96 9.61 -16.68
C SER A 205 9.69 8.63 -15.75
N ASN A 206 9.21 8.42 -14.53
CA ASN A 206 9.84 7.51 -13.57
C ASN A 206 9.31 6.08 -13.71
N VAL A 207 8.04 5.89 -14.08
CA VAL A 207 7.47 4.57 -14.40
C VAL A 207 8.32 3.86 -15.47
N ARG A 208 8.69 4.58 -16.53
CA ARG A 208 9.54 4.07 -17.63
C ARG A 208 10.95 3.68 -17.19
N LYS A 209 11.49 4.31 -16.14
CA LYS A 209 12.81 3.97 -15.59
C LYS A 209 12.75 2.72 -14.70
N PHE A 210 11.66 2.55 -13.95
CA PHE A 210 11.50 1.43 -13.01
C PHE A 210 11.17 0.11 -13.72
N ASN A 211 10.33 0.15 -14.76
CA ASN A 211 9.96 -1.04 -15.55
C ASN A 211 10.89 -1.33 -16.74
N GLY A 212 12.14 -0.85 -16.69
CA GLY A 212 13.17 -1.05 -17.72
C GLY A 212 13.54 -2.52 -18.02
N TYR A 213 13.03 -3.49 -17.25
CA TYR A 213 13.13 -4.92 -17.56
C TYR A 213 12.43 -5.33 -18.86
N SER A 214 11.51 -4.51 -19.38
CA SER A 214 10.90 -4.74 -20.70
C SER A 214 11.88 -4.55 -21.87
N ASN A 215 13.08 -4.00 -21.63
CA ASN A 215 14.11 -3.83 -22.66
C ASN A 215 14.97 -5.08 -22.88
N LEU A 216 14.65 -6.22 -22.24
CA LEU A 216 15.34 -7.50 -22.48
C LEU A 216 14.96 -8.17 -23.80
N GLY A 217 14.06 -7.57 -24.60
CA GLY A 217 13.62 -8.15 -25.89
C GLY A 217 12.87 -9.47 -25.74
N MET A 218 12.33 -9.77 -24.56
CA MET A 218 11.58 -11.02 -24.30
C MET A 218 10.16 -11.02 -24.89
N TYR A 219 9.62 -9.85 -25.19
CA TYR A 219 8.31 -9.68 -25.81
C TYR A 219 8.49 -8.71 -26.97
N ILE A 220 8.17 -9.16 -28.20
CA ILE A 220 8.25 -8.42 -29.47
C ILE A 220 6.83 -8.05 -29.90
#